data_AF-A0A920H0X3-F1
#
_entry.id   AF-A0A920H0X3-F1
#
_cell.length_a   1.000
_cell.length_b   1.000
_cell.length_c   1.000
_cell.angle_alpha   90.00
_cell.angle_beta   90.00
_cell.angle_gamma   90.00
#
_symmetry.space_group_name_H-M   'P 1'
#
loop_
_entity.id
_entity.type
_entity.pdbx_description
1 polymer ?
#
loop_
_entity_poly.entity_id
_entity_poly.type
_entity_poly.pdbx_seq_one_letter_code
_entity_poly.pdbx_strand_id
1 'polypeptide(L)' 'MTDPYDIRDQLEHEVDLVIDGGFCGLEATSVIDLTGPAPLILRRGSVTSATLRPPEGIIPL' A
#
# COMPACT_ATOMS: atom_id res chain seq x y z
N MET A 1 -3.33 12.88 -6.46
CA MET A 1 -2.05 13.59 -6.37
C MET A 1 -0.94 12.55 -6.46
N THR A 2 -0.43 12.33 -7.67
CA THR A 2 0.69 11.41 -7.94
C THR A 2 1.73 12.08 -8.84
N ASP A 3 1.47 13.30 -9.29
CA ASP A 3 2.38 14.09 -10.09
C ASP A 3 3.37 14.82 -9.15
N PRO A 4 4.69 14.76 -9.41
CA PRO A 4 5.69 15.36 -8.55
C PRO A 4 5.60 16.90 -8.48
N TYR A 5 5.09 17.57 -9.52
CA TYR A 5 4.88 19.02 -9.52
C TYR A 5 3.73 19.40 -8.58
N ASP A 6 2.60 18.68 -8.65
CA ASP A 6 1.47 18.89 -7.73
C ASP A 6 1.88 18.67 -6.26
N ILE A 7 2.75 17.68 -6.01
CA ILE A 7 3.26 17.35 -4.66
C ILE A 7 4.18 18.46 -4.15
N ARG A 8 5.08 18.96 -5.01
CA ARG A 8 6.00 20.06 -4.68
C ARG A 8 5.21 21.32 -4.33
N ASP A 9 4.28 21.74 -5.19
CA ASP A 9 3.49 22.96 -4.99
C ASP A 9 2.74 22.96 -3.65
N GLN A 10 2.34 21.78 -3.17
CA GLN A 10 1.61 21.64 -1.90
C GLN A 10 2.52 21.49 -0.67
N LEU A 11 3.67 20.84 -0.79
CA LEU A 11 4.45 20.39 0.37
C LEU A 11 5.84 21.04 0.49
N GLU A 12 6.32 21.82 -0.49
CA GLU A 12 7.70 22.31 -0.49
C GLU A 12 8.08 23.23 0.68
N HIS A 13 7.09 23.78 1.38
CA HIS A 13 7.29 24.59 2.58
C HIS A 13 7.13 23.80 3.88
N GLU A 14 6.63 22.57 3.81
CA GLU A 14 6.31 21.68 4.95
C GLU A 14 7.33 20.55 5.12
N VAL A 15 8.21 20.32 4.15
CA VAL A 15 9.25 19.28 4.18
C VAL A 15 10.60 19.83 3.76
N ASP A 16 11.68 19.25 4.29
CA ASP A 16 13.04 19.67 3.95
C ASP A 16 13.43 19.34 2.50
N LEU A 17 12.84 18.29 1.91
CA LEU A 17 13.18 17.80 0.59
C LEU A 17 12.02 17.04 -0.08
N VAL A 18 11.89 17.24 -1.39
CA VAL A 18 11.06 16.44 -2.30
C VAL A 18 11.96 15.77 -3.33
N ILE A 19 11.84 14.45 -3.48
CA ILE A 19 12.60 13.64 -4.45
C ILE A 19 11.63 13.11 -5.51
N ASP A 20 11.86 13.49 -6.77
CA ASP A 20 11.15 12.89 -7.90
C ASP A 20 11.83 11.58 -8.32
N GLY A 21 11.17 10.46 -8.01
CA GLY A 21 11.63 9.11 -8.35
C GLY A 21 11.05 8.57 -9.66
N GLY A 22 10.31 9.39 -10.43
CA GLY A 22 9.55 8.94 -11.59
C GLY A 22 8.33 8.07 -11.21
N PHE A 23 7.81 7.31 -12.19
CA PHE A 23 6.57 6.55 -12.04
C PHE A 23 6.77 5.23 -11.26
N CYS A 24 6.10 5.09 -10.11
CA CYS A 24 6.15 3.90 -9.25
C CYS A 24 4.84 3.08 -9.19
N GLY A 25 3.92 3.29 -10.13
CA GLY A 25 2.59 2.68 -10.10
C GLY A 25 1.56 3.55 -9.38
N LEU A 26 0.28 3.28 -9.62
CA LEU A 26 -0.85 4.05 -9.06
C LEU A 26 -1.63 3.31 -7.98
N GLU A 27 -1.40 2.02 -7.85
CA GLU A 27 -2.10 1.20 -6.86
C GLU A 27 -1.42 1.32 -5.50
N ALA A 28 -2.22 1.58 -4.47
CA ALA A 28 -1.73 1.58 -3.10
C ALA A 28 -1.31 0.16 -2.67
N THR A 29 -0.48 0.07 -1.63
CA THR A 29 -0.12 -1.21 -1.01
C THR A 29 -1.31 -1.88 -0.32
N SER A 30 -1.28 -3.20 -0.22
CA SER A 30 -2.25 -3.96 0.58
C SER A 30 -1.95 -3.83 2.08
N VAL A 31 -3.00 -3.78 2.91
CA VAL A 31 -2.89 -3.80 4.38
C VAL A 31 -3.46 -5.11 4.90
N ILE A 32 -2.66 -5.84 5.66
CA ILE A 32 -2.98 -7.17 6.18
C ILE A 32 -2.80 -7.14 7.69
N ASP A 33 -3.85 -7.49 8.43
CA ASP A 33 -3.81 -7.73 9.85
C ASP A 33 -3.27 -9.15 10.11
N LEU A 34 -2.21 -9.21 10.91
CA LEU A 34 -1.53 -10.45 11.31
C LEU A 34 -1.59 -10.66 12.84
N THR A 35 -2.44 -9.93 13.55
CA THR A 35 -2.57 -10.03 15.01
C THR A 35 -3.38 -11.25 15.45
N GLY A 36 -4.20 -11.81 14.55
CA GLY A 36 -5.04 -12.97 14.77
C GLY A 36 -4.41 -14.31 14.37
N PRO A 37 -5.16 -15.42 14.53
CA PRO A 37 -4.68 -16.75 14.17
C PRO A 37 -4.56 -16.97 12.64
N ALA A 38 -5.15 -16.10 11.83
CA ALA A 38 -5.05 -16.12 10.38
C ALA A 38 -4.91 -14.68 9.83
N PRO A 39 -4.20 -14.49 8.70
CA PRO A 39 -4.11 -13.18 8.05
C PRO A 39 -5.47 -12.67 7.59
N LEU A 40 -5.77 -11.39 7.87
CA LEU A 40 -6.99 -10.72 7.42
C LEU A 40 -6.65 -9.52 6.54
N ILE A 41 -7.24 -9.43 5.34
CA ILE A 41 -7.05 -8.29 4.45
C ILE A 41 -7.94 -7.14 4.93
N LEU A 42 -7.33 -6.09 5.47
CA LEU A 42 -8.05 -4.86 5.86
C LEU A 42 -8.24 -3.92 4.67
N ARG A 43 -7.26 -3.87 3.77
CA ARG A 43 -7.34 -3.10 2.52
C ARG A 43 -6.67 -3.85 1.39
N ARG A 44 -7.37 -4.02 0.27
CA ARG A 44 -6.80 -4.57 -0.96
C ARG A 44 -6.05 -3.47 -1.72
N GLY A 45 -4.82 -3.77 -2.09
CA GLY A 45 -3.95 -2.95 -2.92
C GLY A 45 -3.18 -3.84 -3.92
N SER A 46 -1.97 -3.46 -4.31
CA SER A 46 -1.18 -4.16 -5.34
C SER A 46 -0.79 -5.61 -5.02
N VAL A 47 -0.88 -6.05 -3.76
CA VAL A 47 -0.63 -7.46 -3.43
C VAL A 47 -1.87 -8.28 -3.78
N THR A 48 -1.69 -9.22 -4.70
CA THR A 48 -2.75 -10.13 -5.15
C THR A 48 -3.09 -11.19 -4.09
N SER A 49 -4.36 -11.60 -4.00
CA SER A 49 -4.83 -12.61 -3.05
C SER A 49 -4.16 -13.98 -3.22
N ALA A 50 -3.68 -14.32 -4.42
CA ALA A 50 -2.92 -15.54 -4.66
C ALA A 50 -1.58 -15.57 -3.88
N THR A 51 -1.01 -14.41 -3.55
CA THR A 51 0.19 -14.28 -2.72
C THR A 51 -0.14 -14.41 -1.22
N LEU A 52 -1.38 -14.10 -0.83
CA LEU A 52 -1.85 -14.15 0.56
C LEU A 52 -2.62 -15.43 0.89
N ARG A 53 -2.33 -16.53 0.16
CA ARG A 53 -2.91 -17.82 0.50
C ARG A 53 -2.47 -18.18 1.91
N PRO A 54 -3.41 -18.42 2.86
CA PRO A 54 -3.01 -18.98 4.13
C PRO A 54 -2.30 -20.32 3.87
N PRO A 55 -1.28 -20.70 4.65
CA PRO A 55 -0.76 -22.06 4.62
C PRO A 55 -1.91 -22.99 5.01
N GLU A 56 -2.55 -23.58 4.01
CA GLU A 56 -3.49 -24.71 4.06
C GLU A 56 -4.27 -24.84 5.39
N GLY A 57 -5.42 -24.15 5.55
CA GLY A 57 -6.38 -24.61 6.56
C GLY A 57 -7.36 -23.66 7.23
N ILE A 58 -7.33 -22.32 7.06
CA ILE A 58 -8.31 -21.46 7.75
C ILE A 58 -8.85 -20.38 6.80
N ILE A 59 -10.08 -20.61 6.32
CA ILE A 59 -10.98 -19.57 5.82
C ILE A 59 -12.08 -19.47 6.88
N PRO A 60 -12.15 -18.42 7.72
CA PRO A 60 -13.35 -18.17 8.50
C PRO A 60 -14.42 -17.55 7.60
N LEU A 61 -15.66 -18.05 7.75
CA LEU A 61 -16.89 -17.54 7.15
C LEU A 61 -17.19 -16.10 7.57
#